data_AF-A0AAU9QTP3-F1
#
_entry.id   AF-A0AAU9QTP3-F1
#
_cell.length_a   1.000
_cell.length_b   1.000
_cell.length_c   1.000
_cell.angle_alpha   90.00
_cell.angle_beta   90.00
_cell.angle_gamma   90.00
#
_symmetry.space_group_name_H-M   'P 1'
#
loop_
_entity.id
_entity.type
_entity.pdbx_description
1 polymer ?
#
loop_
_entity_poly.entity_id
_entity_poly.type
_entity_poly.pdbx_seq_one_letter_code
_entity_poly.pdbx_strand_id
1 'polypeptide(L)'
;MATANKTKFVDFYKGLENGYWENKPAIVVNPFKRNELKKFRIPAVMLVVLCFWYNDFAKYELAQAQQQLNHDTIKPEMLELAEQGKTSAILWMVENYPKTEQYRLDALLDQKNSDAMLLKSRLLYSTDKELSLEYMKAAALEGNPTAVEFLSEKNPNEIGWTKFFTEYVFK
;
A
#
# COMPACT_ATOMS: atom_id res chain seq x y z
N MET A 1 22.56 -48.86 -33.85
CA MET A 1 22.91 -47.75 -34.77
C MET A 1 22.99 -46.46 -33.97
N ALA A 2 24.19 -46.02 -33.59
CA ALA A 2 24.41 -44.81 -32.79
C ALA A 2 25.79 -44.22 -33.11
N THR A 3 25.99 -43.72 -34.33
CA THR A 3 27.30 -43.21 -34.81
C THR A 3 27.18 -41.93 -35.65
N ALA A 4 26.11 -41.15 -35.51
CA ALA A 4 25.90 -39.95 -36.34
C ALA A 4 26.19 -38.59 -35.64
N ASN A 5 26.48 -38.56 -34.33
CA ASN A 5 26.46 -37.30 -33.57
C ASN A 5 27.83 -36.76 -33.12
N LYS A 6 28.94 -37.47 -33.36
CA LYS A 6 30.28 -37.01 -32.95
C LYS A 6 31.00 -36.15 -34.01
N THR A 7 30.61 -36.22 -35.27
CA THR A 7 31.29 -35.51 -36.36
C THR A 7 30.97 -34.02 -36.40
N LYS A 8 29.73 -33.62 -36.09
CA LYS A 8 29.33 -32.19 -36.12
C LYS A 8 29.98 -31.33 -35.04
N PHE A 9 30.38 -31.90 -33.91
CA PHE A 9 30.97 -31.14 -32.81
C PHE A 9 32.45 -30.79 -33.05
N VAL A 10 33.18 -31.62 -33.79
CA VAL A 10 34.61 -31.39 -34.07
C VAL A 10 34.80 -30.29 -35.12
N ASP A 11 33.89 -30.18 -36.08
CA ASP A 11 33.94 -29.15 -37.13
C ASP A 11 33.63 -27.74 -36.59
N PHE A 12 32.87 -27.62 -35.50
CA PHE A 12 32.57 -26.33 -34.86
C PHE A 12 33.82 -25.67 -34.26
N TYR A 13 34.71 -26.46 -33.65
CA TYR A 13 35.91 -25.91 -33.00
C TYR A 13 37.01 -25.53 -34.00
N LYS A 14 37.12 -26.23 -35.14
CA LYS A 14 38.06 -25.85 -36.21
C LYS A 14 37.71 -24.51 -36.88
N GLY A 15 36.44 -24.08 -36.80
CA GLY A 15 36.01 -22.77 -37.31
C GLY A 15 36.37 -21.59 -36.40
N LEU A 16 36.66 -21.83 -35.12
CA LEU A 16 36.97 -20.75 -34.16
C LEU A 16 38.43 -20.30 -34.18
N GLU A 17 39.35 -21.12 -34.72
CA GLU A 17 40.77 -20.76 -34.85
C GLU A 17 41.06 -19.88 -36.08
N ASN A 18 40.19 -19.89 -37.09
CA ASN A 18 40.40 -19.14 -38.33
C ASN A 18 39.55 -17.86 -38.36
N GLY A 19 40.06 -16.78 -37.74
CA GLY A 19 39.85 -15.40 -38.20
C GLY A 19 38.41 -14.87 -38.35
N TYR A 20 37.41 -15.50 -37.72
CA TYR A 20 35.98 -15.14 -37.87
C TYR A 20 35.60 -13.72 -37.41
N TRP A 21 36.56 -12.97 -36.86
CA TRP A 21 36.36 -11.59 -36.41
C TRP A 21 36.74 -10.54 -37.46
N GLU A 22 37.47 -10.89 -38.52
CA GLU A 22 37.95 -9.92 -39.53
C GLU A 22 36.87 -9.55 -40.56
N ASN A 23 35.86 -10.39 -40.74
CA ASN A 23 34.83 -10.22 -41.77
C ASN A 23 33.40 -10.17 -41.18
N LYS A 24 33.17 -9.34 -40.16
CA LYS A 24 31.77 -9.03 -39.80
C LYS A 24 31.19 -8.12 -40.88
N PRO A 25 30.08 -8.49 -41.56
CA PRO A 25 29.40 -7.53 -42.41
C PRO A 25 29.01 -6.35 -41.52
N ALA A 26 29.40 -5.14 -41.92
CA ALA A 26 28.92 -3.93 -41.27
C ALA A 26 27.39 -4.06 -41.16
N ILE A 27 26.85 -4.01 -39.94
CA ILE A 27 25.41 -4.06 -39.73
C ILE A 27 24.89 -2.72 -40.27
N VAL A 28 24.58 -2.69 -41.57
CA VAL A 28 23.91 -1.57 -42.21
C VAL A 28 22.50 -1.60 -41.65
N VAL A 29 22.27 -0.83 -40.58
CA VAL A 29 20.92 -0.60 -40.04
C VAL A 29 20.14 0.11 -41.14
N ASN A 30 19.35 -0.65 -41.91
CA ASN A 30 18.57 -0.12 -43.01
C ASN A 30 17.59 0.95 -42.47
N PRO A 31 17.74 2.24 -42.81
CA PRO A 31 16.94 3.32 -42.23
C PRO A 31 15.46 3.24 -42.61
N PHE A 32 15.11 2.50 -43.68
CA PHE A 32 13.73 2.34 -44.14
C PHE A 32 12.86 1.47 -43.22
N LYS A 33 13.44 0.55 -42.43
CA LYS A 33 12.67 -0.24 -41.44
C LYS A 33 12.32 0.53 -40.15
N ARG A 34 12.94 1.70 -39.93
CA ARG A 34 12.68 2.54 -38.74
C ARG A 34 11.28 3.17 -38.75
N ASN A 35 10.70 3.38 -39.94
CA ASN A 35 9.36 3.93 -40.08
C ASN A 35 8.25 2.88 -39.86
N GLU A 36 8.55 1.58 -39.97
CA GLU A 36 7.59 0.53 -39.64
C GLU A 36 7.44 0.31 -38.14
N LEU A 37 8.53 0.45 -37.36
CA LEU A 37 8.50 0.42 -35.89
C LEU A 37 7.66 1.56 -35.28
N LYS A 38 7.58 2.72 -35.96
CA LYS A 38 6.72 3.84 -35.51
C LYS A 38 5.22 3.49 -35.61
N LYS A 39 4.83 2.63 -36.57
CA LYS A 39 3.42 2.21 -36.75
C LYS A 39 2.92 1.38 -35.56
N PHE A 40 3.81 0.66 -34.87
CA PHE A 40 3.46 -0.13 -33.68
C PHE A 40 3.55 0.66 -32.36
N ARG A 41 4.17 1.86 -32.38
CA ARG A 41 4.36 2.66 -31.16
C ARG A 41 3.04 3.27 -30.66
N ILE A 42 2.19 3.74 -31.57
CA ILE A 42 0.88 4.32 -31.23
C ILE A 42 -0.08 3.27 -30.63
N PRO A 43 -0.31 2.09 -31.25
CA PRO A 43 -1.19 1.08 -30.65
C PRO A 43 -0.63 0.53 -29.34
N ALA A 44 0.69 0.39 -29.19
CA ALA A 44 1.29 -0.03 -27.92
C ALA A 44 1.03 0.97 -26.79
N VAL A 45 1.17 2.29 -27.06
CA VAL A 45 0.86 3.33 -26.06
C VAL A 45 -0.64 3.37 -25.74
N MET A 46 -1.51 3.22 -26.75
CA MET A 46 -2.96 3.20 -26.53
C MET A 46 -3.38 2.00 -25.67
N LEU A 47 -2.76 0.83 -25.88
CA LEU A 47 -3.02 -0.38 -25.10
C LEU A 47 -2.58 -0.20 -23.63
N VAL A 48 -1.43 0.43 -23.39
CA VAL A 48 -0.98 0.77 -22.03
C VAL A 48 -1.94 1.74 -21.34
N VAL A 49 -2.40 2.79 -22.03
CA VAL A 49 -3.38 3.74 -21.48
C VAL A 49 -4.71 3.06 -21.16
N LEU A 50 -5.19 2.17 -22.04
CA LEU A 50 -6.38 1.36 -21.79
C LEU A 50 -6.21 0.44 -20.58
N CYS A 51 -5.05 -0.19 -20.40
CA CYS A 51 -4.76 -0.98 -19.20
C CYS A 51 -4.77 -0.15 -17.92
N PHE A 52 -4.21 1.07 -17.94
CA PHE A 52 -4.27 1.98 -16.79
C PHE A 52 -5.71 2.41 -16.49
N TRP A 53 -6.50 2.76 -17.50
CA TRP A 53 -7.91 3.11 -17.35
C TRP A 53 -8.76 1.95 -16.82
N TYR A 54 -8.55 0.73 -17.34
CA TYR A 54 -9.26 -0.46 -16.87
C TYR A 54 -8.88 -0.81 -15.43
N ASN A 55 -7.62 -0.62 -15.04
CA ASN A 55 -7.19 -0.87 -13.67
C ASN A 55 -7.89 0.07 -12.67
N ASP A 56 -8.02 1.36 -13.00
CA ASP A 56 -8.73 2.30 -12.14
C ASP A 56 -10.26 2.06 -12.13
N PHE A 57 -10.84 1.67 -13.26
CA PHE A 57 -12.25 1.27 -13.32
C PHE A 57 -12.54 0.00 -12.52
N ALA A 58 -11.72 -1.04 -12.68
CA ALA A 58 -11.86 -2.30 -11.95
C ALA A 58 -11.69 -2.10 -10.44
N LYS A 59 -10.78 -1.23 -9.99
CA LYS A 59 -10.65 -0.87 -8.57
C LYS A 59 -11.91 -0.21 -8.03
N TYR A 60 -12.55 0.64 -8.81
CA TYR A 60 -13.78 1.32 -8.40
C TYR A 60 -14.95 0.34 -8.22
N GLU A 61 -15.13 -0.59 -9.17
CA GLU A 61 -16.19 -1.59 -9.11
C GLU A 61 -15.96 -2.62 -7.99
N LEU A 62 -14.70 -3.05 -7.79
CA LEU A 62 -14.31 -3.91 -6.67
C LEU A 62 -14.52 -3.23 -5.31
N ALA A 63 -14.24 -1.92 -5.20
CA ALA A 63 -14.48 -1.18 -3.97
C ALA A 63 -15.97 -1.14 -3.60
N GLN A 64 -16.86 -0.98 -4.60
CA GLN A 64 -18.30 -1.01 -4.37
C GLN A 64 -18.80 -2.40 -3.99
N ALA A 65 -18.34 -3.45 -4.68
CA ALA A 65 -18.70 -4.82 -4.36
C ALA A 65 -18.24 -5.22 -2.95
N GLN A 66 -17.02 -4.80 -2.56
CA GLN A 66 -16.51 -5.02 -1.21
C GLN A 66 -17.30 -4.24 -0.16
N GLN A 67 -17.71 -3.00 -0.44
CA GLN A 67 -18.56 -2.23 0.48
C GLN A 67 -19.92 -2.88 0.69
N GLN A 68 -20.54 -3.42 -0.37
CA GLN A 68 -21.82 -4.13 -0.26
C GLN A 68 -21.67 -5.43 0.54
N LEU A 69 -20.65 -6.24 0.25
CA LEU A 69 -20.38 -7.46 1.03
C LEU A 69 -20.12 -7.15 2.51
N ASN A 70 -19.27 -6.16 2.80
CA ASN A 70 -18.99 -5.76 4.18
C ASN A 70 -20.26 -5.24 4.89
N HIS A 71 -21.17 -4.59 4.16
CA HIS A 71 -22.43 -4.11 4.71
C HIS A 71 -23.42 -5.23 5.02
N ASP A 72 -23.53 -6.22 4.13
CA ASP A 72 -24.58 -7.24 4.23
C ASP A 72 -24.18 -8.39 5.16
N THR A 73 -22.89 -8.75 5.21
CA THR A 73 -22.44 -9.89 6.03
C THR A 73 -21.74 -9.49 7.32
N ILE A 74 -20.84 -8.50 7.27
CA ILE A 74 -19.97 -8.19 8.43
C ILE A 74 -20.65 -7.22 9.39
N LYS A 75 -21.38 -6.23 8.87
CA LYS A 75 -22.07 -5.22 9.70
C LYS A 75 -22.99 -5.82 10.77
N PRO A 76 -23.90 -6.77 10.49
CA PRO A 76 -24.81 -7.29 11.53
C PRO A 76 -24.05 -8.01 12.65
N GLU A 77 -23.02 -8.80 12.31
CA GLU A 77 -22.17 -9.48 13.28
C GLU A 77 -21.39 -8.47 14.14
N MET A 78 -20.80 -7.46 13.52
CA MET A 78 -20.07 -6.41 14.24
C MET A 78 -20.99 -5.54 15.10
N LEU A 79 -22.24 -5.33 14.68
CA LEU A 79 -23.23 -4.64 15.49
C LEU A 79 -23.57 -5.46 16.75
N GLU A 80 -23.84 -6.76 16.61
CA GLU A 80 -24.11 -7.63 17.74
C GLU A 80 -22.93 -7.66 18.73
N LEU A 81 -21.70 -7.81 18.22
CA LEU A 81 -20.50 -7.76 19.05
C LEU A 81 -20.29 -6.39 19.72
N ALA A 82 -20.63 -5.30 19.02
CA ALA A 82 -20.55 -3.96 19.58
C ALA A 82 -21.61 -3.72 20.67
N GLU A 83 -22.81 -4.29 20.54
CA GLU A 83 -23.85 -4.29 21.58
C GLU A 83 -23.43 -5.10 22.81
N GLN A 84 -22.67 -6.18 22.61
CA GLN A 84 -22.02 -6.93 23.70
C GLN A 84 -20.84 -6.17 24.35
N GLY A 85 -20.53 -4.95 23.91
CA GLY A 85 -19.46 -4.12 24.46
C GLY A 85 -18.06 -4.51 23.99
N LYS A 86 -17.93 -5.28 22.91
CA LYS A 86 -16.60 -5.63 22.35
C LYS A 86 -15.98 -4.40 21.71
N THR A 87 -14.92 -3.88 22.32
CA THR A 87 -14.22 -2.66 21.89
C THR A 87 -13.77 -2.70 20.43
N SER A 88 -13.22 -3.83 19.96
CA SER A 88 -12.79 -3.97 18.57
C SER A 88 -13.93 -3.84 17.56
N ALA A 89 -15.10 -4.39 17.87
CA ALA A 89 -16.29 -4.28 17.04
C ALA A 89 -16.85 -2.85 17.05
N ILE A 90 -16.82 -2.18 18.21
CA ILE A 90 -17.20 -0.77 18.31
C ILE A 90 -16.28 0.11 17.45
N LEU A 91 -14.96 -0.07 17.55
CA LEU A 91 -13.98 0.69 16.76
C LEU A 91 -14.18 0.48 15.26
N TRP A 92 -14.43 -0.76 14.83
CA TRP A 92 -14.73 -1.07 13.43
C TRP A 92 -16.03 -0.39 12.95
N MET A 93 -17.08 -0.41 13.79
CA MET A 93 -18.36 0.23 13.48
C MET A 93 -18.19 1.75 13.32
N VAL A 94 -17.39 2.38 14.18
CA VAL A 94 -17.07 3.81 14.10
C VAL A 94 -16.21 4.14 12.88
N GLU A 95 -15.23 3.30 12.53
CA GLU A 95 -14.38 3.53 11.37
C GLU A 95 -15.16 3.46 10.05
N ASN A 96 -16.12 2.54 9.96
CA ASN A 96 -16.95 2.36 8.75
C ASN A 96 -18.18 3.29 8.71
N TYR A 97 -18.73 3.65 9.88
CA TYR A 97 -19.94 4.48 10.01
C TYR A 97 -19.76 5.63 11.02
N PRO A 98 -18.78 6.53 10.82
CA PRO A 98 -18.38 7.53 11.82
C PRO A 98 -19.48 8.53 12.18
N LYS A 99 -20.42 8.79 11.26
CA LYS A 99 -21.52 9.73 11.49
C LYS A 99 -22.63 9.17 12.39
N THR A 100 -22.88 7.87 12.35
CA THR A 100 -23.97 7.24 13.12
C THR A 100 -23.48 6.68 14.44
N GLU A 101 -22.23 6.22 14.51
CA GLU A 101 -21.69 5.51 15.68
C GLU A 101 -20.84 6.40 16.59
N GLN A 102 -20.83 7.72 16.38
CA GLN A 102 -20.00 8.65 17.15
C GLN A 102 -20.22 8.54 18.67
N TYR A 103 -21.45 8.28 19.13
CA TYR A 103 -21.74 8.11 20.55
C TYR A 103 -20.99 6.92 21.20
N ARG A 104 -20.75 5.84 20.44
CA ARG A 104 -19.97 4.69 20.93
C ARG A 104 -18.49 5.02 21.05
N LEU A 105 -17.99 5.87 20.14
CA LEU A 105 -16.63 6.36 20.20
C LEU A 105 -16.42 7.21 21.47
N ASP A 106 -17.34 8.12 21.75
CA ASP A 106 -17.24 9.01 22.92
C ASP A 106 -17.27 8.20 24.23
N ALA A 107 -18.09 7.13 24.32
CA ALA A 107 -18.07 6.22 25.47
C ALA A 107 -16.72 5.48 25.66
N LEU A 108 -16.00 5.18 24.57
CA LEU A 108 -14.65 4.59 24.65
C LEU A 108 -13.58 5.64 25.01
N LEU A 109 -13.77 6.90 24.62
CA LEU A 109 -12.89 8.00 25.02
C LEU A 109 -12.98 8.24 26.53
N ASP A 110 -14.17 8.17 27.11
CA ASP A 110 -14.38 8.30 28.57
C ASP A 110 -13.68 7.16 29.35
N GLN A 111 -13.58 5.99 28.74
CA GLN A 111 -12.84 4.83 29.28
C GLN A 111 -11.33 4.92 29.06
N LYS A 112 -10.83 6.04 28.51
CA LYS A 112 -9.44 6.26 28.15
C LYS A 112 -8.87 5.20 27.18
N ASN A 113 -9.71 4.68 26.30
CA ASN A 113 -9.25 3.68 25.34
C ASN A 113 -8.31 4.33 24.30
N SER A 114 -7.08 3.83 24.24
CA SER A 114 -6.03 4.43 23.42
C SER A 114 -6.28 4.29 21.91
N ASP A 115 -6.89 3.19 21.48
CA ASP A 115 -7.30 2.98 20.08
C ASP A 115 -8.45 3.92 19.66
N ALA A 116 -9.39 4.18 20.57
CA ALA A 116 -10.47 5.15 20.34
C ALA A 116 -9.93 6.58 20.19
N MET A 117 -8.96 6.97 21.03
CA MET A 117 -8.27 8.26 20.90
C MET A 117 -7.52 8.37 19.56
N LEU A 118 -6.82 7.31 19.16
CA LEU A 118 -6.17 7.26 17.85
C LEU A 118 -7.19 7.40 16.71
N LEU A 119 -8.31 6.68 16.79
CA LEU A 119 -9.37 6.77 15.78
C LEU A 119 -9.98 8.18 15.71
N LYS A 120 -10.28 8.81 16.87
CA LYS A 120 -10.76 10.19 16.95
C LYS A 120 -9.75 11.17 16.33
N SER A 121 -8.46 10.99 16.60
CA SER A 121 -7.41 11.82 16.02
C SER A 121 -7.41 11.75 14.48
N ARG A 122 -7.55 10.55 13.91
CA ARG A 122 -7.58 10.32 12.46
C ARG A 122 -8.80 10.97 11.81
N LEU A 123 -9.97 10.84 12.45
CA LEU A 123 -11.21 11.44 11.95
C LEU A 123 -11.16 12.98 11.93
N LEU A 124 -10.48 13.58 12.91
CA LEU A 124 -10.35 15.04 13.03
C LEU A 124 -9.21 15.62 12.19
N TYR A 125 -8.25 14.82 11.73
CA TYR A 125 -7.01 15.34 11.11
C TYR A 125 -7.24 16.27 9.91
N SER A 126 -8.30 16.03 9.13
CA SER A 126 -8.64 16.85 7.96
C SER A 126 -9.45 18.11 8.29
N THR A 127 -10.13 18.14 9.44
CA THR A 127 -11.05 19.21 9.83
C THR A 127 -10.48 20.11 10.93
N ASP A 128 -9.80 19.52 11.91
CA ASP A 128 -9.21 20.19 13.05
C ASP A 128 -7.90 19.49 13.44
N LYS A 129 -6.80 20.03 12.91
CA LYS A 129 -5.47 19.45 13.08
C LYS A 129 -4.94 19.60 14.51
N GLU A 130 -5.30 20.68 15.21
CA GLU A 130 -4.82 20.94 16.57
C GLU A 130 -5.43 19.92 17.53
N LEU A 131 -6.75 19.82 17.52
CA LEU A 131 -7.48 18.84 18.33
C LEU A 131 -7.11 17.39 17.97
N SER A 132 -6.87 17.11 16.68
CA SER A 132 -6.35 15.82 16.22
C SER A 132 -5.02 15.46 16.90
N LEU A 133 -4.08 16.39 16.96
CA LEU A 133 -2.77 16.15 17.61
C LEU A 133 -2.89 15.95 19.13
N GLU A 134 -3.84 16.62 19.78
CA GLU A 134 -4.11 16.39 21.21
C GLU A 134 -4.57 14.96 21.48
N TYR A 135 -5.54 14.46 20.71
CA TYR A 135 -5.98 13.06 20.82
C TYR A 135 -4.88 12.07 20.45
N MET A 136 -4.01 12.39 19.50
CA MET A 136 -2.84 11.57 19.17
C MET A 136 -1.86 11.48 20.34
N LYS A 137 -1.59 12.60 21.03
CA LYS A 137 -0.76 12.63 22.24
C LYS A 137 -1.40 11.85 23.38
N ALA A 138 -2.72 11.98 23.56
CA ALA A 138 -3.46 11.21 24.56
C ALA A 138 -3.41 9.70 24.28
N ALA A 139 -3.56 9.28 23.01
CA ALA A 139 -3.42 7.88 22.62
C ALA A 139 -2.02 7.34 22.92
N ALA A 140 -0.98 8.14 22.67
CA ALA A 140 0.39 7.77 23.00
C ALA A 140 0.61 7.65 24.52
N LEU A 141 0.07 8.59 25.32
CA LEU A 141 0.09 8.55 26.80
C LEU A 141 -0.49 7.24 27.36
N GLU A 142 -1.59 6.77 26.75
CA GLU A 142 -2.23 5.50 27.12
C GLU A 142 -1.53 4.27 26.49
N GLY A 143 -0.37 4.45 25.86
CA GLY A 143 0.50 3.37 25.38
C GLY A 143 0.17 2.85 23.98
N ASN A 144 -0.56 3.61 23.15
CA ASN A 144 -0.83 3.17 21.79
C ASN A 144 0.45 3.17 20.93
N PRO A 145 0.89 2.00 20.40
CA PRO A 145 2.16 1.91 19.68
C PRO A 145 2.18 2.76 18.40
N THR A 146 1.05 2.82 17.69
CA THR A 146 0.92 3.58 16.44
C THR A 146 1.02 5.08 16.71
N ALA A 147 0.42 5.55 17.81
CA ALA A 147 0.50 6.96 18.19
C ALA A 147 1.92 7.34 18.65
N VAL A 148 2.58 6.46 19.40
CA VAL A 148 3.98 6.65 19.83
C VAL A 148 4.90 6.72 18.61
N GLU A 149 4.76 5.79 17.67
CA GLU A 149 5.55 5.78 16.43
C GLU A 149 5.35 7.07 15.65
N PHE A 150 4.10 7.48 15.41
CA PHE A 150 3.77 8.70 14.70
C PHE A 150 4.38 9.97 15.33
N LEU A 151 4.37 10.07 16.66
CA LEU A 151 4.97 11.21 17.37
C LEU A 151 6.51 11.14 17.36
N SER A 152 7.08 9.93 17.45
CA SER A 152 8.53 9.72 17.40
C SER A 152 9.13 10.09 16.04
N GLU A 153 8.43 9.77 14.94
CA GLU A 153 8.85 10.12 13.58
C GLU A 153 8.70 11.62 13.31
N LYS A 154 7.68 12.26 13.87
CA LYS A 154 7.39 13.66 13.60
C LYS A 154 8.06 14.65 14.54
N ASN A 155 8.53 14.26 15.72
CA ASN A 155 9.02 15.23 16.70
C ASN A 155 10.01 14.69 17.77
N PRO A 156 11.31 14.85 17.55
CA PRO A 156 12.25 15.02 18.66
C PRO A 156 12.13 16.39 19.35
N ASN A 157 11.39 17.37 18.79
CA ASN A 157 11.40 18.76 19.29
C ASN A 157 10.09 19.26 19.93
N GLU A 158 8.92 18.63 19.71
CA GLU A 158 7.67 19.05 20.37
C GLU A 158 7.38 18.33 21.70
N ILE A 159 7.96 17.15 21.90
CA ILE A 159 8.02 16.50 23.21
C ILE A 159 9.49 16.55 23.56
N GLY A 160 9.90 17.58 24.31
CA GLY A 160 11.29 17.70 24.73
C GLY A 160 11.76 16.35 25.28
N TRP A 161 12.83 15.81 24.71
CA TRP A 161 13.32 14.45 24.96
C TRP A 161 13.32 14.10 26.46
N THR A 162 13.69 15.06 27.30
CA THR A 162 13.64 14.93 28.75
C THR A 162 12.28 14.48 29.28
N LYS A 163 11.18 15.07 28.82
CA LYS A 163 9.80 14.75 29.27
C LYS A 163 9.31 13.41 28.72
N PHE A 164 9.69 13.07 27.49
CA PHE A 164 9.39 11.75 26.92
C PHE A 164 10.05 10.62 27.74
N PHE A 165 11.35 10.75 28.04
CA PHE A 165 12.07 9.70 28.76
C PHE A 165 11.61 9.54 30.22
N THR A 166 11.37 10.63 30.96
CA THR A 166 10.90 10.51 32.35
C THR A 166 9.47 9.98 32.46
N GLU A 167 8.59 10.27 31.50
CA GLU A 167 7.17 9.95 31.62
C GLU A 167 6.81 8.59 31.01
N TYR A 168 7.57 8.12 30.01
CA TYR A 168 7.25 6.90 29.24
C TYR A 168 8.27 5.76 29.35
N VAL A 169 9.54 6.03 29.65
CA VAL A 169 10.61 5.01 29.59
C VAL A 169 11.06 4.54 30.98
N PHE A 170 11.07 5.44 31.97
CA PHE A 170 11.60 5.16 33.31
C PHE A 170 10.53 4.96 34.40
N LYS A 171 9.28 4.66 34.01
CA LYS A 171 8.21 4.34 34.96
C LYS A 171 8.09 2.84 35.21
#